data_AF-A0A973IUB6-F1
#
_entry.id   AF-A0A973IUB6-F1
#
_cell.length_a   1.000
_cell.length_b   1.000
_cell.length_c   1.000
_cell.angle_alpha   90.00
_cell.angle_beta   90.00
_cell.angle_gamma   90.00
#
_symmetry.space_group_name_H-M   'P 1'
#
loop_
_entity.id
_entity.type
_entity.pdbx_description
1 polymer ?
#
loop_
_entity_poly.entity_id
_entity_poly.type
_entity_poly.pdbx_seq_one_letter_code
_entity_poly.pdbx_strand_id
1 'polypeptide(L)' 'MRRKAVYILSLLLMTCLINSCEVLGNCKICRQVTYIDGKVDYEGPEAEYCDAELIAIEAKPDIINGNTRLSWECR' A
#
# COMPACT_ATOMS: atom_id res chain seq x y z
N MET A 1 -40.37 -11.29 -20.68
CA MET A 1 -38.97 -11.72 -20.88
C MET A 1 -38.03 -10.53 -21.09
N ARG A 2 -38.29 -9.65 -22.08
CA ARG A 2 -37.41 -8.50 -22.42
C ARG A 2 -37.16 -7.49 -21.29
N ARG A 3 -38.18 -7.14 -20.49
CA ARG A 3 -38.00 -6.21 -19.35
C ARG A 3 -37.11 -6.76 -18.24
N LYS A 4 -37.16 -8.08 -17.98
CA LYS A 4 -36.33 -8.74 -16.96
C LYS A 4 -34.84 -8.73 -17.35
N ALA A 5 -34.55 -8.86 -18.65
CA ALA A 5 -33.19 -8.79 -19.16
C ALA A 5 -32.54 -7.41 -18.95
N VAL A 6 -33.32 -6.32 -19.05
CA VAL A 6 -32.82 -4.97 -18.79
C VAL A 6 -32.41 -4.82 -17.32
N TYR A 7 -33.23 -5.30 -16.38
CA TYR A 7 -32.90 -5.24 -14.95
C TYR A 7 -31.66 -6.05 -14.58
N ILE A 8 -31.51 -7.25 -15.16
CA ILE A 8 -30.34 -8.10 -14.93
C ILE A 8 -29.07 -7.46 -15.51
N LEU A 9 -29.16 -6.90 -16.72
CA LEU A 9 -28.04 -6.22 -17.37
C LEU A 9 -27.61 -4.97 -16.59
N SER A 10 -28.57 -4.18 -16.09
CA SER A 10 -28.27 -3.00 -15.27
C SER A 10 -27.62 -3.36 -13.93
N LEU A 11 -28.03 -4.47 -13.31
CA LEU A 11 -27.42 -4.93 -12.06
C LEU A 11 -25.98 -5.40 -12.29
N LEU A 12 -25.73 -6.09 -13.41
CA LEU A 12 -24.40 -6.58 -13.80
C LEU A 12 -23.42 -5.43 -14.10
N LEU A 13 -23.91 -4.37 -14.76
CA LEU A 13 -23.14 -3.16 -15.04
C LEU A 13 -22.79 -2.39 -13.75
N MET A 14 -23.68 -2.36 -12.75
CA MET A 14 -23.37 -1.76 -11.45
C MET A 14 -22.27 -2.51 -10.70
N THR A 15 -22.27 -3.85 -10.70
CA THR A 15 -21.24 -4.62 -9.99
C THR A 15 -19.84 -4.47 -10.60
N CYS A 16 -19.73 -4.26 -11.92
CA CYS A 16 -18.44 -4.00 -12.56
C CYS A 16 -17.84 -2.64 -12.18
N LEU A 17 -18.66 -1.64 -11.85
CA LEU A 17 -18.19 -0.32 -11.40
C LEU A 17 -17.59 -0.37 -9.99
N ILE A 18 -18.02 -1.32 -9.15
CA ILE A 18 -17.53 -1.48 -7.78
C ILE A 18 -16.16 -2.18 -7.78
N ASN A 19 -15.95 -3.18 -8.65
CA ASN A 19 -14.64 -3.83 -8.83
C ASN A 19 -13.61 -2.94 -9.55
N SER A 20 -14.03 -1.86 -10.23
CA SER A 20 -13.11 -0.82 -10.70
C SER A 20 -12.92 0.31 -9.68
N CYS A 21 -13.57 0.23 -8.51
CA CYS A 21 -13.45 1.19 -7.42
C CYS A 21 -12.61 0.64 -6.25
N GLU A 22 -11.79 -0.37 -6.51
CA GLU A 22 -10.60 -0.71 -5.73
C GLU A 22 -9.36 0.11 -6.21
N VAL A 23 -9.58 1.12 -7.05
CA VAL A 23 -8.56 1.89 -7.78
C VAL A 23 -7.91 3.04 -6.99
N LEU A 24 -8.10 3.15 -5.67
CA LEU A 24 -7.33 4.09 -4.84
C LEU A 24 -7.09 3.54 -3.42
N GLY A 25 -6.58 2.32 -3.33
CA GLY A 25 -5.77 2.00 -2.16
C GLY A 25 -4.59 2.97 -2.09
N ASN A 26 -4.22 3.45 -0.90
CA ASN A 26 -2.94 4.16 -0.76
C ASN A 26 -1.85 3.12 -1.03
N CYS A 27 -1.34 3.09 -2.25
CA CYS A 27 -0.15 2.32 -2.60
C CYS A 27 1.05 3.27 -2.54
N LYS A 28 2.07 2.87 -1.79
CA LYS A 28 3.34 3.60 -1.73
C LYS A 28 4.49 2.63 -1.92
N ILE A 29 5.58 3.14 -2.45
CA ILE A 29 6.82 2.38 -2.51
C ILE A 29 7.56 2.62 -1.20
N CYS A 30 7.77 1.56 -0.43
CA CYS A 30 8.49 1.61 0.82
C CYS A 30 9.82 0.88 0.72
N ARG A 31 10.79 1.35 1.50
CA ARG A 31 12.10 0.72 1.66
C ARG A 31 12.57 0.85 3.10
N GLN A 32 13.41 -0.08 3.52
CA GLN A 32 14.06 -0.01 4.81
C GLN A 32 15.39 0.74 4.68
N VAL A 33 15.58 1.78 5.48
CA VAL A 33 16.78 2.59 5.51
C VAL A 33 17.49 2.38 6.84
N THR A 34 18.77 2.06 6.77
CA THR A 34 19.66 1.95 7.92
C THR A 34 20.49 3.21 8.03
N TYR A 35 20.37 3.87 9.18
CA TYR A 35 21.12 5.06 9.54
C TYR A 35 22.22 4.69 10.53
N ILE A 36 23.44 5.16 10.31
CA ILE A 36 24.55 5.13 11.29
C ILE A 36 25.01 6.56 11.52
N ASP A 37 25.04 7.00 12.78
CA ASP A 37 25.39 8.38 13.16
C ASP A 37 24.51 9.44 12.46
N GLY A 38 23.25 9.10 12.18
CA GLY A 38 22.30 9.98 11.49
C GLY A 38 22.52 10.09 9.98
N LYS A 39 23.44 9.31 9.39
CA LYS A 39 23.66 9.23 7.95
C LYS A 39 23.14 7.91 7.40
N VAL A 40 22.65 7.91 6.17
CA VAL A 40 22.26 6.68 5.47
C VAL A 40 23.52 5.84 5.25
N ASP A 41 23.52 4.63 5.80
CA ASP A 41 24.57 3.62 5.61
C ASP A 41 24.12 2.59 4.56
N TYR A 42 22.86 2.16 4.63
CA TYR A 42 22.30 1.17 3.71
C TYR A 42 20.83 1.46 3.39
N GLU A 43 20.46 1.25 2.13
CA GLU A 43 19.08 1.29 1.65
C GLU A 43 18.72 -0.10 1.12
N GLY A 44 17.66 -0.69 1.70
CA GLY A 44 17.10 -1.96 1.25
C GLY A 44 16.36 -1.83 -0.08
N PRO A 45 15.95 -2.97 -0.68
CA PRO A 45 15.17 -2.96 -1.91
C PRO A 45 13.82 -2.25 -1.70
N GLU A 46 13.39 -1.54 -2.74
CA GLU A 46 12.08 -0.92 -2.80
C GLU A 46 11.00 -1.97 -3.08
N ALA A 47 9.90 -1.89 -2.34
CA ALA A 47 8.72 -2.74 -2.54
C ALA A 47 7.44 -1.89 -2.47
N GLU A 48 6.49 -2.19 -3.35
CA GLU A 48 5.17 -1.56 -3.33
C GLU A 48 4.29 -2.23 -2.29
N TYR A 49 3.69 -1.42 -1.41
CA TYR A 49 2.71 -1.87 -0.42
C TYR A 49 1.43 -1.06 -0.57
N CYS A 50 0.30 -1.74 -0.46
CA CYS A 50 -1.02 -1.15 -0.57
C CYS A 50 -1.88 -1.44 0.67
N ASP A 51 -2.81 -0.54 0.96
CA ASP A 51 -3.88 -0.72 1.95
C ASP A 51 -3.39 -1.20 3.33
N ALA A 52 -3.86 -2.36 3.79
CA ALA A 52 -3.54 -2.91 5.10
C ALA A 52 -2.04 -3.19 5.25
N GLU A 53 -1.36 -3.58 4.17
CA GLU A 53 0.08 -3.81 4.20
C GLU A 53 0.84 -2.50 4.35
N LEU A 54 0.43 -1.45 3.62
CA LEU A 54 1.03 -0.13 3.78
C LEU A 54 0.84 0.39 5.21
N ILE A 55 -0.37 0.29 5.76
CA ILE A 55 -0.66 0.69 7.15
C ILE A 55 0.24 -0.08 8.13
N ALA A 56 0.43 -1.39 7.91
CA ALA A 56 1.29 -2.20 8.74
C ALA A 56 2.77 -1.81 8.65
N ILE A 57 3.25 -1.39 7.48
CA ILE A 57 4.63 -0.91 7.28
C ILE A 57 4.82 0.47 7.92
N GLU A 58 3.92 1.42 7.67
CA GLU A 58 4.00 2.78 8.25
C GLU A 58 3.83 2.78 9.78
N ALA A 59 3.15 1.78 10.33
CA ALA A 59 3.03 1.60 11.78
C ALA A 59 4.26 0.93 12.43
N LYS A 60 5.26 0.48 11.66
CA LYS A 60 6.48 -0.12 12.24
C LYS A 60 7.30 0.98 12.90
N PRO A 61 7.58 0.87 14.22
CA PRO A 61 8.47 1.80 14.88
C PRO A 61 9.91 1.59 14.41
N ASP A 62 10.70 2.64 14.55
CA ASP A 62 12.13 2.55 14.29
C ASP A 62 12.82 1.60 15.26
N ILE A 63 13.78 0.83 14.75
CA ILE A 63 14.63 -0.04 15.56
C ILE A 63 15.94 0.71 15.82
N ILE A 64 16.18 1.07 17.08
CA ILE A 64 17.40 1.78 17.48
C ILE A 64 18.29 0.84 18.28
N ASN A 65 19.54 0.66 17.83
CA ASN A 65 20.57 -0.09 18.54
C ASN A 65 21.89 0.68 18.51
N GLY A 66 22.24 1.31 19.63
CA GLY A 66 23.40 2.21 19.70
C GLY A 66 23.25 3.40 18.75
N ASN A 67 24.22 3.56 17.85
CA ASN A 67 24.23 4.62 16.83
C ASN A 67 23.52 4.23 15.54
N THR A 68 22.96 3.01 15.47
CA THR A 68 22.24 2.49 14.31
C THR A 68 20.72 2.68 14.49
N ARG A 69 20.05 3.25 13.49
CA ARG A 69 18.59 3.37 13.41
C ARG A 69 18.09 2.73 12.12
N LEU A 70 17.25 1.71 12.22
CA LEU A 70 16.48 1.16 11.10
C LEU A 70 15.13 1.87 11.05
N SER A 71 14.80 2.47 9.90
CA SER A 71 13.53 3.17 9.66
C SER A 71 12.90 2.65 8.37
N TRP A 72 11.58 2.59 8.31
CA TRP A 72 10.86 2.40 7.05
C TRP A 72 10.51 3.77 6.45
N GLU A 73 10.83 3.95 5.18
CA GLU A 73 10.50 5.18 4.44
C GLU A 73 9.64 4.82 3.24
N CYS A 74 8.45 5.42 3.19
CA CYS A 74 7.48 5.25 2.11
C CYS A 74 7.32 6.57 1.35
N ARG A 75 7.35 6.53 0.02
CA ARG A 75 7.14 7.69 -0.87
C ARG A 75 5.91 7.53 -1.75
#